data_AF-A0A433Q0T3-F1
#
_entry.id   AF-A0A433Q0T3-F1
#
_cell.length_a   1.000
_cell.length_b   1.000
_cell.length_c   1.000
_cell.angle_alpha   90.00
_cell.angle_beta   90.00
_cell.angle_gamma   90.00
#
_symmetry.space_group_name_H-M   'P 1'
#
loop_
_entity.id
_entity.type
_entity.pdbx_description
1 polymer ?
#
loop_
_entity_poly.entity_id
_entity_poly.type
_entity_poly.pdbx_seq_one_letter_code
_entity_poly.pdbx_strand_id
1 'polypeptide(L)'
;MSLLLLLPASQPQLPLQRAHILHKPSTTFWTDFLTRFMSACRSQPTHQYLLSSNHQPTDSACLISSFLDPEGSLGFTVEYYKWYKIVSDTKTGAMYALVCCNQPFSQPGFSGVFNVPVQNIVSMDVKSIAFIELLESWQLIKAVGAPNNVTSNCVYNNLRAAENLQPFDLSLPNATGPWDIVFTQTPYNDRKVVLVNITDDYAPLDVRTVLKFIDVPEFVLVLQCISQINPLCTLVQKAKWIYFYSTFLNQEGLALNIYQNIQNQYKCHKSNFAHVGQKLLAWVNYDPAASTWHINTDKYHNTLLSDAG
;
A
#
# COMPACT_ATOMS: atom_id res chain seq x y z
N MET A 1 -37.05 -26.79 -63.71
CA MET A 1 -37.35 -26.93 -62.27
C MET A 1 -36.22 -27.75 -61.68
N SER A 2 -35.44 -27.17 -60.76
CA SER A 2 -34.25 -27.81 -60.20
C SER A 2 -34.05 -27.34 -58.76
N LEU A 3 -33.83 -28.26 -57.84
CA LEU A 3 -33.27 -27.97 -56.50
C LEU A 3 -32.44 -29.18 -56.08
N LEU A 4 -31.29 -28.95 -55.45
CA LEU A 4 -30.23 -29.95 -55.29
C LEU A 4 -29.68 -29.98 -53.85
N LEU A 5 -29.59 -31.20 -53.32
CA LEU A 5 -28.73 -31.71 -52.23
C LEU A 5 -28.25 -30.78 -51.07
N LEU A 6 -28.60 -31.21 -49.86
CA LEU A 6 -27.88 -31.06 -48.58
C LEU A 6 -26.47 -31.71 -48.67
N LEU A 7 -25.41 -31.45 -47.87
CA LEU A 7 -25.06 -30.65 -46.66
C LEU A 7 -23.48 -30.73 -46.55
N PRO A 8 -22.73 -30.18 -45.55
CA PRO A 8 -23.01 -29.26 -44.44
C PRO A 8 -22.00 -28.08 -44.29
N ALA A 9 -22.09 -27.38 -43.14
CA ALA A 9 -21.03 -26.65 -42.41
C ALA A 9 -20.59 -25.23 -42.86
N SER A 10 -20.90 -24.22 -42.01
CA SER A 10 -20.03 -23.06 -41.69
C SER A 10 -20.58 -22.26 -40.49
N GLN A 11 -19.77 -21.36 -39.90
CA GLN A 11 -20.17 -20.41 -38.86
C GLN A 11 -20.98 -19.22 -39.42
N PRO A 12 -21.72 -18.48 -38.57
CA PRO A 12 -21.86 -17.04 -38.70
C PRO A 12 -20.93 -16.30 -37.71
N GLN A 13 -20.12 -15.38 -38.22
CA GLN A 13 -19.38 -14.43 -37.38
C GLN A 13 -20.31 -13.30 -36.92
N LEU A 14 -20.23 -12.90 -35.64
CA LEU A 14 -20.86 -11.66 -35.16
C LEU A 14 -19.98 -10.45 -35.54
N PRO A 15 -20.53 -9.39 -36.16
CA PRO A 15 -19.76 -8.19 -36.47
C PRO A 15 -19.46 -7.40 -35.20
N LEU A 16 -18.17 -7.08 -35.00
CA LEU A 16 -17.70 -6.14 -33.97
C LEU A 16 -18.27 -4.74 -34.22
N GLN A 17 -19.41 -4.40 -33.60
CA GLN A 17 -19.88 -3.02 -33.54
C GLN A 17 -18.94 -2.21 -32.65
N ARG A 18 -18.03 -1.49 -33.30
CA ARG A 18 -17.08 -0.57 -32.68
C ARG A 18 -17.84 0.56 -31.99
N ALA A 19 -17.87 0.56 -30.67
CA ALA A 19 -18.50 1.61 -29.88
C ALA A 19 -17.91 2.99 -30.24
N HIS A 20 -18.69 3.83 -30.92
CA HIS A 20 -18.29 5.20 -31.22
C HIS A 20 -18.41 6.04 -29.96
N ILE A 21 -17.28 6.27 -29.29
CA ILE A 21 -17.16 7.25 -28.21
C ILE A 21 -17.37 8.65 -28.83
N LEU A 22 -18.61 9.12 -28.78
CA LEU A 22 -18.97 10.46 -29.21
C LEU A 22 -18.40 11.48 -28.20
N HIS A 23 -17.68 12.46 -28.73
CA HIS A 23 -16.98 13.52 -28.00
C HIS A 23 -15.85 13.03 -27.07
N LYS A 24 -14.61 13.17 -27.56
CA LYS A 24 -13.48 13.47 -26.65
C LYS A 24 -13.75 14.86 -26.02
N PRO A 25 -13.72 15.01 -24.69
CA PRO A 25 -13.59 16.33 -24.08
C PRO A 25 -12.27 16.98 -24.54
N SER A 26 -12.21 18.32 -24.56
CA SER A 26 -10.94 18.99 -24.86
C SER A 26 -9.90 18.66 -23.79
N THR A 27 -8.62 18.71 -24.16
CA THR A 27 -7.51 18.60 -23.19
C THR A 27 -7.60 19.69 -22.13
N THR A 28 -8.05 20.89 -22.49
CA THR A 28 -8.33 22.00 -21.57
C THR A 28 -9.36 21.65 -20.50
N PHE A 29 -10.44 20.92 -20.81
CA PHE A 29 -11.44 20.53 -19.80
C PHE A 29 -10.81 19.65 -18.72
N TRP A 30 -9.99 18.67 -19.11
CA TRP A 30 -9.31 17.79 -18.16
C TRP A 30 -8.25 18.52 -17.33
N THR A 31 -7.49 19.46 -17.91
CA THR A 31 -6.54 20.26 -17.13
C THR A 31 -7.25 21.23 -16.17
N ASP A 32 -8.31 21.92 -16.60
CA ASP A 32 -9.05 22.83 -15.71
C ASP A 32 -9.76 22.07 -14.59
N PHE A 33 -10.36 20.91 -14.89
CA PHE A 33 -10.97 20.04 -13.90
C PHE A 33 -9.94 19.57 -12.86
N LEU A 34 -8.80 19.01 -13.30
CA LEU A 34 -7.75 18.54 -12.40
C LEU A 34 -7.13 19.69 -11.60
N THR A 35 -6.81 20.83 -12.21
CA THR A 35 -6.26 22.00 -11.49
C THR A 35 -7.23 22.51 -10.43
N ARG A 36 -8.52 22.67 -10.76
CA ARG A 36 -9.54 23.13 -9.79
C ARG A 36 -9.75 22.10 -8.67
N PHE A 37 -9.89 20.83 -9.01
CA PHE A 37 -10.10 19.72 -8.07
C PHE A 37 -8.91 19.56 -7.10
N MET A 38 -7.67 19.63 -7.61
CA MET A 38 -6.46 19.61 -6.78
C MET A 38 -6.32 20.88 -5.94
N SER A 39 -6.76 22.04 -6.42
CA SER A 39 -6.74 23.29 -5.63
C SER A 39 -7.73 23.23 -4.44
N ALA A 40 -8.92 22.65 -4.63
CA ALA A 40 -9.95 22.56 -3.60
C ALA A 40 -9.54 21.71 -2.38
N CYS A 41 -8.65 20.72 -2.56
CA CYS A 41 -8.08 19.94 -1.45
C CYS A 41 -6.68 20.38 -1.01
N ARG A 42 -6.15 21.47 -1.59
CA ARG A 42 -4.95 22.18 -1.12
C ARG A 42 -5.28 23.42 -0.29
N SER A 43 -6.52 23.92 -0.29
CA SER A 43 -6.91 25.18 0.36
C SER A 43 -7.41 25.04 1.80
N GLN A 44 -7.24 23.90 2.47
CA GLN A 44 -7.54 23.76 3.90
C GLN A 44 -6.30 24.10 4.75
N PRO A 45 -6.44 24.86 5.85
CA PRO A 45 -5.29 25.36 6.60
C PRO A 45 -4.55 24.24 7.33
N THR A 46 -3.27 24.05 7.03
CA THR A 46 -2.37 23.16 7.76
C THR A 46 -2.00 23.76 9.11
N HIS A 47 -2.20 23.00 10.18
CA HIS A 47 -1.78 23.38 11.52
C HIS A 47 -0.41 22.78 11.83
N GLN A 48 0.63 23.61 11.87
CA GLN A 48 1.96 23.21 12.31
C GLN A 48 1.91 22.66 13.75
N TYR A 49 2.27 21.39 13.92
CA TYR A 49 2.72 20.87 15.21
C TYR A 49 4.25 20.90 15.22
N LEU A 50 4.81 21.72 16.10
CA LEU A 50 6.25 21.84 16.29
C LEU A 50 6.82 20.60 17.02
N LEU A 51 7.13 19.56 16.26
CA LEU A 51 8.19 18.63 16.67
C LEU A 51 9.53 19.35 16.49
N SER A 52 10.23 19.66 17.58
CA SER A 52 11.43 20.50 17.55
C SER A 52 12.63 19.78 16.91
N SER A 53 12.83 19.99 15.61
CA SER A 53 13.80 19.28 14.74
C SER A 53 15.29 19.67 14.93
N ASN A 54 15.67 20.19 16.10
CA ASN A 54 17.03 20.63 16.43
C ASN A 54 17.78 19.69 17.40
N HIS A 55 17.35 18.43 17.53
CA HIS A 55 18.18 17.40 18.13
C HIS A 55 18.90 16.61 17.04
N GLN A 56 20.24 16.65 17.03
CA GLN A 56 21.01 15.61 16.36
C GLN A 56 20.70 14.26 17.04
N PRO A 57 20.73 13.13 16.30
CA PRO A 57 20.52 11.81 16.87
C PRO A 57 21.73 11.39 17.72
N THR A 58 21.73 11.82 18.98
CA THR A 58 22.40 11.11 20.07
C THR A 58 21.71 9.75 20.28
N ASP A 59 22.35 8.84 21.02
CA ASP A 59 22.04 7.38 21.02
C ASP A 59 20.61 6.98 21.46
N SER A 60 19.77 7.94 21.85
CA SER A 60 18.34 7.80 22.12
C SER A 60 17.43 7.90 20.87
N ALA A 61 17.97 7.99 19.65
CA ALA A 61 17.19 8.19 18.41
C ALA A 61 16.07 7.16 18.10
N CYS A 62 16.09 5.99 18.75
CA CYS A 62 15.06 4.95 18.62
C CYS A 62 13.89 5.10 19.64
N LEU A 63 14.01 6.02 20.61
CA LEU A 63 13.06 6.23 21.71
C LEU A 63 12.03 7.36 21.46
N ILE A 64 12.21 8.18 20.42
CA ILE A 64 11.44 9.41 20.23
C ILE A 64 10.75 9.45 18.86
N SER A 65 9.99 8.38 18.58
CA SER A 65 8.78 8.52 17.78
C SER A 65 7.58 8.63 18.72
N SER A 66 6.66 9.56 18.45
CA SER A 66 5.36 9.61 19.12
C SER A 66 4.74 8.20 19.13
N PHE A 67 4.33 7.71 20.30
CA PHE A 67 3.70 6.39 20.46
C PHE A 67 2.58 6.25 19.43
N LEU A 68 2.84 5.49 18.35
CA LEU A 68 1.84 5.22 17.33
C LEU A 68 0.91 4.18 17.91
N ASP A 69 -0.04 4.62 18.74
CA ASP A 69 -1.14 3.76 19.15
C ASP A 69 -1.87 3.31 17.88
N PRO A 70 -1.81 2.01 17.53
CA PRO A 70 -2.41 1.55 16.31
C PRO A 70 -3.93 1.40 16.47
N GLU A 71 -4.52 1.66 17.65
CA GLU A 71 -5.95 1.53 18.04
C GLU A 71 -6.92 1.42 16.85
N GLY A 72 -7.45 0.22 16.60
CA GLY A 72 -8.27 -0.08 15.41
C GLY A 72 -7.48 -0.38 14.12
N SER A 73 -6.21 -0.77 14.23
CA SER A 73 -5.47 -1.52 13.20
C SER A 73 -6.02 -2.95 13.15
N LEU A 74 -6.20 -3.51 11.94
CA LEU A 74 -6.83 -4.81 11.72
C LEU A 74 -5.84 -5.90 11.28
N GLY A 75 -4.54 -5.69 11.53
CA GLY A 75 -3.49 -6.63 11.14
C GLY A 75 -2.27 -6.68 12.05
N PHE A 76 -1.98 -5.63 12.83
CA PHE A 76 -0.83 -5.62 13.73
C PHE A 76 -1.01 -4.65 14.92
N THR A 77 -0.35 -4.95 16.03
CA THR A 77 -0.10 -4.03 17.15
C THR A 77 1.40 -3.72 17.29
N VAL A 78 1.74 -2.65 18.01
CA VAL A 78 3.12 -2.27 18.34
C VAL A 78 3.21 -1.90 19.82
N GLU A 79 4.09 -2.58 20.56
CA GLU A 79 4.39 -2.30 21.97
C GLU A 79 5.81 -1.70 22.07
N TYR A 80 5.97 -0.63 22.86
CA TYR A 80 7.20 0.16 22.91
C TYR A 80 7.91 0.00 24.26
N TYR A 81 9.21 -0.35 24.23
CA TYR A 81 10.06 -0.53 25.40
C TYR A 81 11.31 0.37 25.31
N LYS A 82 12.11 0.41 26.39
CA LYS A 82 13.24 1.34 26.54
C LYS A 82 14.34 1.23 25.46
N TRP A 83 14.44 0.10 24.75
CA TRP A 83 15.49 -0.14 23.74
C TRP A 83 15.07 -1.17 22.67
N TYR A 84 13.78 -1.51 22.62
CA TYR A 84 13.20 -2.36 21.60
C TYR A 84 11.70 -2.07 21.44
N LYS A 85 11.12 -2.52 20.33
CA LYS A 85 9.69 -2.49 20.04
C LYS A 85 9.25 -3.94 19.78
N ILE A 86 8.03 -4.33 20.14
CA ILE A 86 7.43 -5.61 19.73
C ILE A 86 6.37 -5.29 18.69
N VAL A 87 6.43 -5.94 17.53
CA VAL A 87 5.38 -5.90 16.50
C VAL A 87 4.70 -7.27 16.44
N SER A 88 3.39 -7.30 16.64
CA SER A 88 2.62 -8.55 16.71
C SER A 88 1.57 -8.58 15.59
N ASP A 89 1.58 -9.61 14.74
CA ASP A 89 0.54 -9.85 13.73
C ASP A 89 -0.73 -10.38 14.42
N THR A 90 -1.81 -9.61 14.35
CA THR A 90 -3.08 -9.94 15.04
C THR A 90 -3.89 -11.04 14.36
N LYS A 91 -3.51 -11.48 13.15
CA LYS A 91 -4.15 -12.58 12.41
C LYS A 91 -3.40 -13.90 12.60
N THR A 92 -2.07 -13.88 12.72
CA THR A 92 -1.24 -15.10 12.78
C THR A 92 -0.61 -15.36 14.15
N GLY A 93 -0.56 -14.35 15.03
CA GLY A 93 0.11 -14.45 16.33
C GLY A 93 1.64 -14.42 16.26
N ALA A 94 2.21 -14.16 15.07
CA ALA A 94 3.65 -13.97 14.92
C ALA A 94 4.11 -12.68 15.65
N MET A 95 5.22 -12.77 16.39
CA MET A 95 5.77 -11.67 17.18
C MET A 95 7.20 -11.37 16.75
N TYR A 96 7.50 -10.10 16.50
CA TYR A 96 8.79 -9.64 16.00
C TYR A 96 9.40 -8.62 16.96
N ALA A 97 10.63 -8.88 17.44
CA ALA A 97 11.36 -7.94 18.28
C ALA A 97 12.25 -7.02 17.42
N LEU A 98 12.02 -5.71 17.51
CA LEU A 98 12.76 -4.68 16.79
C LEU A 98 13.70 -3.98 17.75
N VAL A 99 14.99 -4.28 17.66
CA VAL A 99 16.01 -3.95 18.66
C VAL A 99 16.77 -2.70 18.22
N CYS A 100 16.83 -1.72 19.11
CA CYS A 100 17.51 -0.45 18.86
C CYS A 100 19.02 -0.57 19.11
N CYS A 101 19.81 0.23 18.40
CA CYS A 101 21.21 0.56 18.75
C CYS A 101 22.11 -0.67 19.05
N ASN A 102 21.89 -1.79 18.32
CA ASN A 102 22.57 -3.08 18.47
C ASN A 102 22.61 -3.61 19.92
N GLN A 103 21.60 -3.30 20.74
CA GLN A 103 21.52 -3.79 22.12
C GLN A 103 21.32 -5.32 22.17
N PRO A 104 21.84 -6.02 23.20
CA PRO A 104 21.70 -7.48 23.30
C PRO A 104 20.25 -7.86 23.64
N PHE A 105 19.59 -8.58 22.73
CA PHE A 105 18.24 -9.13 22.93
C PHE A 105 18.28 -10.66 22.99
N SER A 106 17.75 -11.24 24.07
CA SER A 106 17.83 -12.69 24.36
C SER A 106 16.51 -13.31 24.83
N GLN A 107 15.38 -12.62 24.66
CA GLN A 107 14.08 -13.15 25.06
C GLN A 107 13.58 -14.22 24.06
N PRO A 108 13.01 -15.35 24.53
CA PRO A 108 12.40 -16.36 23.67
C PRO A 108 10.99 -15.92 23.21
N GLY A 109 10.38 -16.70 22.29
CA GLY A 109 8.98 -16.53 21.85
C GLY A 109 8.79 -15.72 20.57
N PHE A 110 9.82 -15.03 20.09
CA PHE A 110 9.74 -14.21 18.88
C PHE A 110 9.97 -15.04 17.61
N SER A 111 9.14 -14.80 16.60
CA SER A 111 9.27 -15.32 15.24
C SER A 111 10.51 -14.78 14.54
N GLY A 112 10.89 -13.52 14.82
CA GLY A 112 12.10 -12.88 14.30
C GLY A 112 12.61 -11.77 15.22
N VAL A 113 13.90 -11.46 15.13
CA VAL A 113 14.58 -10.42 15.92
C VAL A 113 15.46 -9.61 14.96
N PHE A 114 15.21 -8.31 14.86
CA PHE A 114 15.81 -7.42 13.86
C PHE A 114 16.46 -6.21 14.54
N ASN A 115 17.68 -5.84 14.13
CA ASN A 115 18.21 -4.53 14.46
C ASN A 115 17.53 -3.47 13.58
N VAL A 116 17.08 -2.36 14.16
CA VAL A 116 16.45 -1.26 13.43
C VAL A 116 17.29 0.02 13.48
N PRO A 117 17.35 0.81 12.38
CA PRO A 117 16.67 0.59 11.09
C PRO A 117 17.32 -0.49 10.21
N VAL A 118 16.50 -1.38 9.62
CA VAL A 118 16.96 -2.39 8.64
C VAL A 118 17.53 -1.74 7.38
N GLN A 119 18.52 -2.36 6.72
CA GLN A 119 19.25 -1.78 5.59
C GLN A 119 19.17 -2.61 4.29
N ASN A 120 19.03 -3.93 4.42
CA ASN A 120 19.07 -4.91 3.33
C ASN A 120 17.74 -5.67 3.26
N ILE A 121 16.77 -5.09 2.53
CA ILE A 121 15.39 -5.56 2.47
C ILE A 121 15.17 -6.40 1.21
N VAL A 122 14.49 -7.53 1.36
CA VAL A 122 13.83 -8.25 0.26
C VAL A 122 12.32 -8.07 0.36
N SER A 123 11.66 -7.82 -0.78
CA SER A 123 10.19 -7.68 -0.84
C SER A 123 9.60 -8.68 -1.82
N MET A 124 8.88 -9.69 -1.31
CA MET A 124 8.24 -10.71 -2.16
C MET A 124 7.01 -10.20 -2.87
N ASP A 125 6.37 -9.15 -2.34
CA ASP A 125 5.12 -8.60 -2.86
C ASP A 125 5.21 -7.09 -3.16
N VAL A 126 4.35 -6.62 -4.06
CA VAL A 126 4.32 -5.22 -4.52
C VAL A 126 3.63 -4.25 -3.55
N LYS A 127 2.83 -4.74 -2.58
CA LYS A 127 2.17 -3.88 -1.57
C LYS A 127 3.24 -3.36 -0.60
N SER A 128 4.13 -4.24 -0.15
CA SER A 128 5.30 -3.89 0.67
C SER A 128 6.22 -2.86 0.01
N ILE A 129 6.53 -3.02 -1.28
CA ILE A 129 7.37 -2.06 -2.04
C ILE A 129 6.79 -0.64 -1.96
N ALA A 130 5.48 -0.49 -2.17
CA ALA A 130 4.83 0.82 -2.19
C ALA A 130 4.89 1.55 -0.82
N PHE A 131 4.77 0.82 0.29
CA PHE A 131 4.90 1.43 1.63
C PHE A 131 6.34 1.82 1.96
N ILE A 132 7.32 1.01 1.57
CA ILE A 132 8.75 1.31 1.75
C ILE A 132 9.18 2.52 0.89
N GLU A 133 8.62 2.66 -0.32
CA GLU A 133 8.85 3.82 -1.19
C GLU A 133 8.17 5.10 -0.68
N LEU A 134 6.94 5.01 -0.16
CA LEU A 134 6.27 6.15 0.50
C LEU A 134 7.06 6.64 1.73
N LEU A 135 7.76 5.75 2.42
CA LEU A 135 8.69 6.06 3.51
C LEU A 135 10.09 6.47 3.02
N GLU A 136 10.25 6.82 1.74
CA GLU A 136 11.51 7.26 1.11
C GLU A 136 12.67 6.23 1.15
N SER A 137 12.43 5.04 1.71
CA SER A 137 13.39 3.96 1.96
C SER A 137 13.59 2.99 0.78
N TRP A 138 13.18 3.36 -0.43
CA TRP A 138 13.24 2.51 -1.64
C TRP A 138 14.64 1.98 -1.97
N GLN A 139 15.70 2.71 -1.62
CA GLN A 139 17.10 2.29 -1.82
C GLN A 139 17.50 1.06 -1.00
N LEU A 140 16.77 0.77 0.09
CA LEU A 140 17.03 -0.36 0.99
C LEU A 140 16.49 -1.68 0.43
N ILE A 141 15.62 -1.63 -0.59
CA ILE A 141 15.14 -2.81 -1.33
C ILE A 141 16.25 -3.30 -2.26
N LYS A 142 16.85 -4.45 -1.94
CA LYS A 142 18.00 -5.03 -2.66
C LYS A 142 17.63 -6.16 -3.62
N ALA A 143 16.53 -6.85 -3.35
CA ALA A 143 15.96 -7.90 -4.20
C ALA A 143 14.43 -7.97 -4.04
N VAL A 144 13.73 -8.55 -5.02
CA VAL A 144 12.26 -8.68 -5.01
C VAL A 144 11.80 -10.01 -5.60
N GLY A 145 10.67 -10.53 -5.12
CA GLY A 145 10.14 -11.83 -5.57
C GLY A 145 9.65 -11.84 -7.03
N ALA A 146 9.15 -10.70 -7.53
CA ALA A 146 8.65 -10.58 -8.91
C ALA A 146 9.09 -9.25 -9.57
N PRO A 147 10.34 -9.16 -10.08
CA PRO A 147 10.89 -7.93 -10.68
C PRO A 147 10.03 -7.34 -11.80
N ASN A 148 9.43 -8.18 -12.65
CA ASN A 148 8.55 -7.77 -13.74
C ASN A 148 7.23 -7.11 -13.28
N ASN A 149 6.86 -7.25 -12.00
CA ASN A 149 5.67 -6.63 -11.42
C ASN A 149 5.98 -5.29 -10.72
N VAL A 150 7.25 -4.90 -10.62
CA VAL A 150 7.66 -3.62 -10.01
C VAL A 150 7.32 -2.46 -10.95
N THR A 151 6.26 -1.72 -10.62
CA THR A 151 5.84 -0.51 -11.35
C THR A 151 6.62 0.75 -10.95
N SER A 152 7.36 0.69 -9.83
CA SER A 152 8.19 1.81 -9.37
C SER A 152 9.46 1.94 -10.22
N ASN A 153 9.60 3.10 -10.87
CA ASN A 153 10.83 3.43 -11.60
C ASN A 153 12.03 3.62 -10.66
N CYS A 154 11.81 4.07 -9.42
CA CYS A 154 12.86 4.23 -8.41
C CYS A 154 13.44 2.87 -8.01
N VAL A 155 12.58 1.93 -7.61
CA VAL A 155 12.98 0.58 -7.20
C VAL A 155 13.50 -0.24 -8.38
N TYR A 156 12.87 -0.17 -9.55
CA TYR A 156 13.33 -0.88 -10.74
C TYR A 156 14.75 -0.46 -11.16
N ASN A 157 15.05 0.85 -11.15
CA ASN A 157 16.39 1.32 -11.49
C ASN A 157 17.43 1.02 -10.40
N ASN A 158 17.04 0.99 -9.12
CA ASN A 158 17.90 0.52 -8.02
C ASN A 158 18.33 -0.94 -8.24
N LEU A 159 17.36 -1.83 -8.46
CA LEU A 159 17.58 -3.25 -8.74
C LEU A 159 18.42 -3.46 -10.01
N ARG A 160 18.14 -2.70 -11.07
CA ARG A 160 18.90 -2.74 -12.32
C ARG A 160 20.36 -2.29 -12.16
N ALA A 161 20.60 -1.23 -11.40
CA ALA A 161 21.95 -0.74 -11.14
C ALA A 161 22.79 -1.70 -10.27
N ALA A 162 22.13 -2.52 -9.45
CA ALA A 162 22.74 -3.59 -8.66
C ALA A 162 22.77 -4.96 -9.39
N GLU A 163 22.39 -5.02 -10.67
CA GLU A 163 22.21 -6.24 -11.49
C GLU A 163 21.17 -7.27 -10.95
N ASN A 164 20.50 -6.96 -9.83
CA ASN A 164 19.53 -7.78 -9.12
C ASN A 164 18.12 -7.77 -9.75
N LEU A 165 18.04 -7.94 -11.08
CA LEU A 165 16.76 -8.10 -11.80
C LEU A 165 16.27 -9.57 -11.89
N GLN A 166 16.96 -10.51 -11.25
CA GLN A 166 16.49 -11.89 -11.14
C GLN A 166 15.40 -12.01 -10.06
N PRO A 167 14.36 -12.84 -10.28
CA PRO A 167 13.36 -13.14 -9.25
C PRO A 167 14.03 -13.73 -8.01
N PHE A 168 13.75 -13.16 -6.83
CA PHE A 168 14.21 -13.73 -5.57
C PHE A 168 13.38 -14.97 -5.20
N ASP A 169 14.05 -16.08 -4.92
CA ASP A 169 13.41 -17.36 -4.60
C ASP A 169 13.71 -17.78 -3.14
N LEU A 170 12.66 -17.76 -2.31
CA LEU A 170 12.71 -18.19 -0.91
C LEU A 170 12.92 -19.71 -0.74
N SER A 171 12.72 -20.53 -1.77
CA SER A 171 12.91 -21.98 -1.70
C SER A 171 14.38 -22.40 -1.74
N LEU A 172 15.29 -21.50 -2.13
CA LEU A 172 16.73 -21.79 -2.22
C LEU A 172 17.38 -21.90 -0.83
N PRO A 173 18.31 -22.85 -0.62
CA PRO A 173 19.05 -22.98 0.64
C PRO A 173 19.77 -21.68 1.02
N ASN A 174 19.57 -21.23 2.26
CA ASN A 174 20.14 -20.00 2.82
C ASN A 174 19.79 -18.71 2.05
N ALA A 175 18.67 -18.65 1.30
CA ALA A 175 18.25 -17.46 0.55
C ALA A 175 18.19 -16.18 1.42
N THR A 176 17.81 -16.32 2.68
CA THR A 176 17.73 -15.27 3.71
C THR A 176 19.11 -14.81 4.25
N GLY A 177 20.18 -15.54 3.93
CA GLY A 177 21.52 -15.38 4.48
C GLY A 177 22.09 -13.95 4.49
N PRO A 178 22.15 -13.23 3.35
CA PRO A 178 22.80 -11.92 3.25
C PRO A 178 21.88 -10.72 3.56
N TRP A 179 20.58 -10.94 3.77
CA TRP A 179 19.60 -9.87 3.97
C TRP A 179 19.32 -9.62 5.45
N ASP A 180 18.82 -8.45 5.81
CA ASP A 180 18.39 -8.18 7.19
C ASP A 180 16.98 -8.72 7.42
N ILE A 181 16.12 -8.59 6.41
CA ILE A 181 14.69 -8.88 6.48
C ILE A 181 14.11 -9.28 5.10
N VAL A 182 13.15 -10.20 5.11
CA VAL A 182 12.33 -10.55 3.94
C VAL A 182 10.85 -10.34 4.26
N PHE A 183 10.20 -9.39 3.60
CA PHE A 183 8.74 -9.20 3.68
C PHE A 183 8.04 -10.11 2.69
N THR A 184 7.04 -10.87 3.14
CA THR A 184 6.30 -11.84 2.31
C THR A 184 4.86 -12.02 2.76
N GLN A 185 3.97 -12.40 1.84
CA GLN A 185 2.58 -12.80 2.14
C GLN A 185 2.44 -14.32 2.33
N THR A 186 3.51 -15.09 2.04
CA THR A 186 3.54 -16.56 2.15
C THR A 186 4.31 -16.99 3.41
N PRO A 187 3.71 -17.79 4.33
CA PRO A 187 4.41 -18.28 5.53
C PRO A 187 5.69 -19.06 5.19
N TYR A 188 6.78 -18.75 5.89
CA TYR A 188 8.08 -19.42 5.76
C TYR A 188 8.78 -19.45 7.12
N ASN A 189 9.46 -20.54 7.46
CA ASN A 189 10.02 -20.77 8.79
C ASN A 189 11.49 -20.32 8.90
N ASP A 190 11.70 -19.01 8.88
CA ASP A 190 13.02 -18.38 9.06
C ASP A 190 12.89 -17.09 9.89
N ARG A 191 13.85 -16.84 10.79
CA ARG A 191 13.82 -15.69 11.71
C ARG A 191 13.99 -14.33 11.03
N LYS A 192 14.41 -14.28 9.77
CA LYS A 192 14.49 -13.08 8.95
C LYS A 192 13.22 -12.81 8.14
N VAL A 193 12.28 -13.76 8.11
CA VAL A 193 11.02 -13.60 7.36
C VAL A 193 9.97 -12.93 8.24
N VAL A 194 9.41 -11.83 7.71
CA VAL A 194 8.25 -11.14 8.28
C VAL A 194 7.04 -11.37 7.41
N LEU A 195 6.00 -11.94 8.02
CA LEU A 195 4.74 -12.24 7.37
C LEU A 195 3.86 -10.99 7.33
N VAL A 196 3.51 -10.57 6.13
CA VAL A 196 2.80 -9.33 5.81
C VAL A 196 1.38 -9.69 5.39
N ASN A 197 0.48 -9.72 6.37
CA ASN A 197 -0.87 -10.25 6.16
C ASN A 197 -1.88 -9.19 5.64
N ILE A 198 -1.49 -8.45 4.58
CA ILE A 198 -2.33 -7.48 3.86
C ILE A 198 -3.27 -8.26 2.90
N THR A 199 -4.20 -9.03 3.46
CA THR A 199 -5.20 -9.81 2.68
C THR A 199 -6.08 -8.90 1.83
N ASP A 200 -6.66 -9.45 0.76
CA ASP A 200 -7.39 -8.64 -0.21
C ASP A 200 -8.76 -8.16 0.29
N ASP A 201 -9.32 -8.77 1.34
CA ASP A 201 -10.39 -8.17 2.18
C ASP A 201 -10.01 -6.75 2.66
N TYR A 202 -8.70 -6.50 2.79
CA TYR A 202 -8.07 -5.25 3.20
C TYR A 202 -7.01 -4.74 2.19
N ALA A 203 -7.05 -5.10 0.90
CA ALA A 203 -6.09 -4.61 -0.10
C ALA A 203 -6.75 -3.89 -1.29
N PRO A 204 -5.98 -3.21 -2.15
CA PRO A 204 -5.26 -2.02 -1.72
C PRO A 204 -5.73 -0.79 -2.53
N LEU A 205 -5.03 0.34 -2.36
CA LEU A 205 -4.93 1.27 -3.50
C LEU A 205 -4.16 0.53 -4.60
N ASP A 206 -4.72 0.41 -5.81
CA ASP A 206 -3.85 0.24 -6.98
C ASP A 206 -3.11 1.57 -7.18
N VAL A 207 -1.84 1.55 -6.79
CA VAL A 207 -0.91 2.68 -6.78
C VAL A 207 -0.80 3.31 -8.18
N ARG A 208 -1.07 2.56 -9.26
CA ARG A 208 -1.14 3.04 -10.65
C ARG A 208 -2.10 4.22 -10.85
N THR A 209 -3.15 4.32 -10.03
CA THR A 209 -4.20 5.35 -10.18
C THR A 209 -3.91 6.61 -9.35
N VAL A 210 -3.20 6.49 -8.21
CA VAL A 210 -3.07 7.59 -7.23
C VAL A 210 -1.68 8.25 -7.22
N LEU A 211 -0.58 7.53 -7.46
CA LEU A 211 0.77 8.15 -7.48
C LEU A 211 1.08 9.00 -8.72
N LYS A 212 0.10 9.29 -9.59
CA LYS A 212 0.23 10.33 -10.63
C LYS A 212 -0.13 11.74 -10.16
N PHE A 213 -0.48 11.93 -8.89
CA PHE A 213 -1.02 13.20 -8.38
C PHE A 213 -0.30 13.79 -7.15
N ILE A 214 0.83 13.23 -6.71
CA ILE A 214 1.47 13.60 -5.43
C ILE A 214 2.93 14.04 -5.64
N ASP A 215 3.10 15.26 -6.17
CA ASP A 215 4.24 16.12 -5.81
C ASP A 215 3.85 16.87 -4.51
N VAL A 216 4.66 16.73 -3.46
CA VAL A 216 4.42 17.27 -2.09
C VAL A 216 5.47 18.29 -1.68
N PRO A 217 5.05 19.30 -0.89
CA PRO A 217 5.63 19.46 0.45
C PRO A 217 4.59 19.67 1.59
N GLU A 218 4.89 19.09 2.76
CA GLU A 218 4.63 19.55 4.15
C GLU A 218 3.19 19.80 4.71
N PHE A 219 2.64 18.76 5.38
CA PHE A 219 2.14 18.66 6.79
C PHE A 219 1.47 19.83 7.57
N VAL A 220 0.49 19.65 8.49
CA VAL A 220 -0.28 18.50 9.12
C VAL A 220 -1.69 19.02 9.59
N LEU A 221 -2.64 18.36 10.29
CA LEU A 221 -2.76 17.14 11.15
C LEU A 221 -4.25 16.63 11.22
N VAL A 222 -4.69 16.10 12.39
CA VAL A 222 -6.07 16.01 12.98
C VAL A 222 -6.88 14.68 12.88
N LEU A 223 -7.46 14.29 14.05
CA LEU A 223 -8.29 13.12 14.40
C LEU A 223 -9.70 13.11 13.72
N GLN A 224 -10.69 12.22 14.01
CA GLN A 224 -10.84 11.07 14.93
C GLN A 224 -11.72 9.99 14.27
N CYS A 225 -11.69 8.72 14.73
CA CYS A 225 -12.63 7.70 14.23
C CYS A 225 -12.85 6.54 15.23
N ILE A 226 -13.75 6.73 16.21
CA ILE A 226 -14.19 5.67 17.15
C ILE A 226 -15.72 5.65 17.24
N SER A 227 -16.36 4.77 16.47
CA SER A 227 -17.59 4.03 16.81
C SER A 227 -18.15 3.27 15.60
N GLN A 228 -18.35 1.96 15.77
CA GLN A 228 -19.21 1.03 15.02
C GLN A 228 -19.30 1.11 13.47
N ILE A 229 -18.85 0.02 12.82
CA ILE A 229 -19.34 -0.54 11.53
C ILE A 229 -19.08 0.31 10.26
N ASN A 230 -18.72 1.59 10.39
CA ASN A 230 -18.64 2.53 9.27
C ASN A 230 -17.66 2.07 8.15
N PRO A 231 -18.11 1.94 6.89
CA PRO A 231 -17.24 1.57 5.75
C PRO A 231 -16.03 2.48 5.52
N LEU A 232 -16.13 3.76 5.90
CA LEU A 232 -15.05 4.76 5.88
C LEU A 232 -13.73 4.26 6.49
N CYS A 233 -13.81 3.40 7.50
CA CYS A 233 -12.63 2.87 8.16
C CYS A 233 -11.76 2.05 7.20
N THR A 234 -12.34 1.35 6.21
CA THR A 234 -11.63 0.33 5.43
C THR A 234 -10.44 0.88 4.65
N LEU A 235 -10.63 1.85 3.75
CA LEU A 235 -9.55 2.45 2.94
C LEU A 235 -8.44 3.05 3.82
N VAL A 236 -8.84 3.79 4.86
CA VAL A 236 -7.93 4.44 5.81
C VAL A 236 -7.16 3.39 6.64
N GLN A 237 -7.79 2.28 7.03
CA GLN A 237 -7.12 1.17 7.70
C GLN A 237 -6.07 0.48 6.80
N LYS A 238 -6.23 0.49 5.47
CA LYS A 238 -5.17 0.03 4.55
C LYS A 238 -3.95 0.95 4.65
N ALA A 239 -4.17 2.27 4.73
CA ALA A 239 -3.09 3.25 4.90
C ALA A 239 -2.35 3.10 6.24
N LYS A 240 -2.99 2.61 7.33
CA LYS A 240 -2.30 2.35 8.61
C LYS A 240 -1.13 1.37 8.48
N TRP A 241 -1.07 0.52 7.46
CA TRP A 241 0.09 -0.37 7.25
C TRP A 241 1.39 0.39 7.01
N ILE A 242 1.37 1.69 6.66
CA ILE A 242 2.61 2.49 6.62
C ILE A 242 3.29 2.54 7.99
N TYR A 243 2.54 2.50 9.10
CA TYR A 243 3.10 2.42 10.45
C TYR A 243 3.88 1.13 10.66
N PHE A 244 3.39 -0.02 10.18
CA PHE A 244 4.06 -1.32 10.28
C PHE A 244 5.48 -1.25 9.71
N TYR A 245 5.63 -0.92 8.43
CA TYR A 245 6.95 -0.80 7.79
C TYR A 245 7.83 0.25 8.45
N SER A 246 7.24 1.37 8.89
CA SER A 246 7.99 2.44 9.53
C SER A 246 8.67 2.03 10.84
N THR A 247 8.15 1.03 11.57
CA THR A 247 8.82 0.51 12.78
C THR A 247 10.13 -0.21 12.48
N PHE A 248 10.20 -0.97 11.38
CA PHE A 248 11.43 -1.62 10.90
C PHE A 248 12.45 -0.61 10.36
N LEU A 249 11.96 0.50 9.82
CA LEU A 249 12.75 1.57 9.21
C LEU A 249 13.10 2.72 10.19
N ASN A 250 12.57 2.69 11.41
CA ASN A 250 12.62 3.79 12.40
C ASN A 250 12.19 5.16 11.82
N GLN A 251 11.08 5.14 11.06
CA GLN A 251 10.52 6.29 10.32
C GLN A 251 9.07 6.61 10.73
N GLU A 252 8.63 6.18 11.93
CA GLU A 252 7.27 6.39 12.45
C GLU A 252 6.80 7.86 12.37
N GLY A 253 7.71 8.82 12.55
CA GLY A 253 7.40 10.25 12.42
C GLY A 253 7.03 10.69 10.99
N LEU A 254 7.65 10.09 9.97
CA LEU A 254 7.31 10.30 8.56
C LEU A 254 6.01 9.56 8.19
N ALA A 255 5.80 8.38 8.75
CA ALA A 255 4.57 7.61 8.61
C ALA A 255 3.34 8.36 9.15
N LEU A 256 3.52 9.08 10.27
CA LEU A 256 2.68 10.10 10.93
C LEU A 256 1.73 10.91 10.02
N ASN A 257 2.00 12.19 9.90
CA ASN A 257 2.42 12.76 8.61
C ASN A 257 1.77 12.13 7.36
N ILE A 258 2.40 11.13 6.70
CA ILE A 258 1.88 10.59 5.42
C ILE A 258 0.47 10.02 5.59
N TYR A 259 0.22 9.23 6.64
CA TYR A 259 -1.11 8.68 6.93
C TYR A 259 -2.15 9.80 7.14
N GLN A 260 -1.79 10.87 7.86
CA GLN A 260 -2.66 12.02 8.09
C GLN A 260 -2.95 12.80 6.80
N ASN A 261 -1.98 12.94 5.89
CA ASN A 261 -2.22 13.50 4.57
C ASN A 261 -3.21 12.63 3.76
N ILE A 262 -3.03 11.30 3.74
CA ILE A 262 -3.95 10.36 3.08
C ILE A 262 -5.37 10.49 3.67
N GLN A 263 -5.51 10.56 5.00
CA GLN A 263 -6.80 10.81 5.65
C GLN A 263 -7.44 12.12 5.19
N ASN A 264 -6.69 13.21 5.15
CA ASN A 264 -7.22 14.54 4.85
C ASN A 264 -7.59 14.69 3.37
N GLN A 265 -6.79 14.17 2.44
CA GLN A 265 -7.15 14.13 1.01
C GLN A 265 -8.42 13.28 0.78
N TYR A 266 -8.52 12.10 1.39
CA TYR A 266 -9.72 11.25 1.27
C TYR A 266 -10.98 11.91 1.86
N LYS A 267 -10.88 12.51 3.06
CA LYS A 267 -11.96 13.32 3.66
C LYS A 267 -12.41 14.44 2.70
N CYS A 268 -11.47 15.16 2.11
CA CYS A 268 -11.77 16.27 1.19
C CYS A 268 -12.43 15.78 -0.11
N HIS A 269 -11.87 14.78 -0.79
CA HIS A 269 -12.46 14.25 -2.02
C HIS A 269 -13.90 13.75 -1.79
N LYS A 270 -14.14 12.99 -0.71
CA LYS A 270 -15.49 12.56 -0.33
C LYS A 270 -16.45 13.74 -0.10
N SER A 271 -15.98 14.78 0.59
CA SER A 271 -16.76 16.01 0.83
C SER A 271 -17.14 16.72 -0.48
N ASN A 272 -16.22 16.75 -1.45
CA ASN A 272 -16.46 17.36 -2.76
C ASN A 272 -17.44 16.54 -3.63
N PHE A 273 -17.44 15.21 -3.52
CA PHE A 273 -18.34 14.34 -4.28
C PHE A 273 -19.74 14.18 -3.65
N ALA A 274 -19.92 14.53 -2.36
CA ALA A 274 -21.20 14.42 -1.64
C ALA A 274 -22.39 15.18 -2.28
N HIS A 275 -22.15 16.05 -3.27
CA HIS A 275 -23.16 16.82 -3.99
C HIS A 275 -23.23 16.52 -5.51
N VAL A 276 -22.41 15.61 -6.02
CA VAL A 276 -22.30 15.33 -7.48
C VAL A 276 -23.41 14.39 -8.00
N GLY A 277 -24.05 13.65 -7.09
CA GLY A 277 -25.27 12.86 -7.31
C GLY A 277 -25.04 11.52 -8.02
N GLN A 278 -25.24 10.42 -7.29
CA GLN A 278 -24.91 9.03 -7.62
C GLN A 278 -24.73 8.68 -9.12
N LYS A 279 -23.56 8.15 -9.48
CA LYS A 279 -23.30 7.55 -10.80
C LYS A 279 -23.43 6.02 -10.75
N LEU A 280 -24.06 5.44 -11.77
CA LEU A 280 -24.03 3.99 -11.96
C LEU A 280 -22.66 3.58 -12.50
N LEU A 281 -21.84 3.02 -11.63
CA LEU A 281 -20.50 2.51 -11.90
C LEU A 281 -20.39 1.07 -11.43
N ALA A 282 -19.51 0.29 -12.06
CA ALA A 282 -19.23 -1.08 -11.68
C ALA A 282 -17.72 -1.35 -11.77
N TRP A 283 -17.14 -1.90 -10.71
CA TRP A 283 -15.80 -2.47 -10.76
C TRP A 283 -15.90 -3.87 -11.36
N VAL A 284 -15.21 -4.10 -12.48
CA VAL A 284 -15.22 -5.38 -13.19
C VAL A 284 -13.83 -5.99 -13.25
N ASN A 285 -13.75 -7.29 -12.99
CA ASN A 285 -12.54 -8.09 -13.14
C ASN A 285 -12.81 -9.28 -14.08
N TYR A 286 -11.79 -9.73 -14.79
CA TYR A 286 -11.89 -10.91 -15.67
C TYR A 286 -11.12 -12.07 -15.03
N ASP A 287 -11.83 -13.17 -14.74
CA ASP A 287 -11.20 -14.43 -14.37
C ASP A 287 -10.83 -15.19 -15.65
N PRO A 288 -9.54 -15.36 -15.97
CA PRO A 288 -9.12 -16.11 -17.16
C PRO A 288 -9.28 -17.63 -17.00
N ALA A 289 -9.33 -18.16 -15.78
CA ALA A 289 -9.48 -19.59 -15.52
C ALA A 289 -10.94 -20.05 -15.71
N ALA A 290 -11.89 -19.25 -15.21
CA ALA A 290 -13.32 -19.45 -15.51
C ALA A 290 -13.77 -18.83 -16.85
N SER A 291 -12.94 -17.97 -17.46
CA SER A 291 -13.26 -17.16 -18.65
C SER A 291 -14.50 -16.27 -18.47
N THR A 292 -14.71 -15.75 -17.27
CA THR A 292 -15.89 -14.98 -16.87
C THR A 292 -15.55 -13.58 -16.37
N TRP A 293 -16.48 -12.65 -16.56
CA TRP A 293 -16.41 -11.32 -15.94
C TRP A 293 -17.17 -11.32 -14.61
N HIS A 294 -16.52 -10.80 -13.58
CA HIS A 294 -17.05 -10.66 -12.23
C HIS A 294 -17.21 -9.17 -11.89
N ILE A 295 -18.30 -8.82 -11.22
CA ILE A 295 -18.48 -7.48 -10.66
C ILE A 295 -18.05 -7.53 -9.20
N ASN A 296 -17.11 -6.68 -8.79
CA ASN A 296 -16.67 -6.58 -7.40
C ASN A 296 -17.75 -5.84 -6.59
N THR A 297 -18.54 -6.60 -5.83
CA THR A 297 -19.67 -6.11 -5.01
C THR A 297 -19.39 -6.16 -3.51
N ASP A 298 -18.13 -6.32 -3.11
CA ASP A 298 -17.70 -6.30 -1.72
C ASP A 298 -17.80 -4.90 -1.07
N LYS A 299 -17.64 -4.87 0.25
CA LYS A 299 -17.76 -3.65 1.04
C LYS A 299 -16.75 -2.57 0.61
N TYR A 300 -15.54 -2.92 0.18
CA TYR A 300 -14.51 -1.94 -0.15
C TYR A 300 -14.79 -1.24 -1.48
N HIS A 301 -15.07 -2.00 -2.55
CA HIS A 301 -15.41 -1.40 -3.85
C HIS A 301 -16.71 -0.60 -3.79
N ASN A 302 -17.76 -1.10 -3.11
CA ASN A 302 -19.01 -0.36 -2.92
C ASN A 302 -18.80 0.95 -2.13
N THR A 303 -17.87 0.97 -1.15
CA THR A 303 -17.53 2.19 -0.40
C THR A 303 -16.84 3.21 -1.30
N LEU A 304 -15.85 2.79 -2.09
CA LEU A 304 -15.15 3.67 -3.03
C LEU A 304 -16.10 4.29 -4.06
N LEU A 305 -17.07 3.52 -4.57
CA LEU A 305 -18.10 4.05 -5.46
C LEU A 305 -19.02 5.04 -4.71
N SER A 306 -19.56 4.65 -3.55
CA SER A 306 -20.46 5.52 -2.77
C SER A 306 -19.80 6.82 -2.29
N ASP A 307 -18.47 6.85 -2.15
CA ASP A 307 -17.71 8.01 -1.71
C ASP A 307 -17.24 8.90 -2.88
N ALA A 308 -17.39 8.42 -4.13
CA ALA A 308 -17.11 9.14 -5.36
C ALA A 308 -18.35 9.79 -6.02
N GLY A 309 -19.56 9.49 -5.52
CA GLY A 309 -20.82 10.17 -5.87
C GLY A 309 -21.49 9.70 -7.15
#